data_AF-A0A7X0LSC7-F1
#
_entry.id   AF-A0A7X0LSC7-F1
#
_cell.length_a   1.000
_cell.length_b   1.000
_cell.length_c   1.000
_cell.angle_alpha   90.00
_cell.angle_beta   90.00
_cell.angle_gamma   90.00
#
_symmetry.space_group_name_H-M   'P 1'
#
loop_
_entity.id
_entity.type
_entity.pdbx_description
1 polymer ?
#
loop_
_entity_poly.entity_id
_entity_poly.type
_entity_poly.pdbx_seq_one_letter_code
_entity_poly.pdbx_strand_id
1 'polypeptide(L)' 'MAKYVVTATSRSGQKVNAITGAPSDEKAIHSDKELREFKAAAAADPRDLDVTVRPLD' A
#
# COMPACT_ATOMS: atom_id res chain seq x y z
N MET A 1 9.03 -9.76 -12.71
CA MET A 1 9.34 -10.02 -11.28
C MET A 1 8.89 -8.81 -10.48
N ALA A 2 8.32 -9.00 -9.29
CA ALA A 2 7.96 -7.87 -8.43
C ALA A 2 9.25 -7.14 -8.03
N LYS A 3 9.23 -5.81 -8.14
CA LYS A 3 10.36 -4.93 -7.80
C LYS A 3 10.24 -4.39 -6.38
N TYR A 4 9.02 -4.27 -5.87
CA TYR A 4 8.74 -3.77 -4.54
C TYR A 4 7.62 -4.55 -3.88
N VAL A 5 7.63 -4.64 -2.56
CA VAL A 5 6.45 -4.88 -1.74
C VAL A 5 6.09 -3.56 -1.08
N VAL A 6 4.84 -3.16 -1.21
CA VAL A 6 4.30 -2.01 -0.49
C VAL A 6 3.34 -2.49 0.58
N THR A 7 3.42 -1.89 1.75
CA THR A 7 2.49 -2.13 2.86
C THR A 7 1.77 -0.82 3.12
N ALA A 8 0.45 -0.80 2.97
CA ALA A 8 -0.39 0.35 3.32
C ALA A 8 -1.10 0.06 4.64
N THR A 9 -0.94 0.94 5.62
CA THR A 9 -1.53 0.81 6.96
C THR A 9 -2.36 2.04 7.28
N SER A 10 -3.63 1.87 7.65
CA SER A 10 -4.45 2.99 8.10
C SER A 10 -4.00 3.45 9.49
N ARG A 11 -3.63 4.74 9.61
CA ARG A 11 -3.28 5.35 10.90
C ARG A 11 -4.47 5.45 11.85
N SER A 12 -5.67 5.52 11.29
CA SER A 12 -6.94 5.60 12.03
C SER A 12 -7.52 4.23 12.38
N GLY A 13 -6.85 3.13 11.99
CA GLY A 13 -7.33 1.77 12.21
C GLY A 13 -8.50 1.37 11.29
N GLN A 14 -8.78 2.16 10.25
CA GLN A 14 -9.78 1.81 9.24
C GLN A 14 -9.34 0.59 8.45
N LYS A 15 -10.31 -0.21 8.00
CA LYS A 15 -10.04 -1.45 7.26
C LYS A 15 -9.39 -1.11 5.91
N VAL A 16 -8.20 -1.67 5.68
CA VAL A 16 -7.47 -1.53 4.42
C VAL A 16 -7.61 -2.79 3.60
N ASN A 17 -7.34 -3.96 4.22
CA ASN A 17 -7.51 -5.24 3.57
C ASN A 17 -8.99 -5.66 3.62
N ALA A 18 -9.62 -5.74 2.44
CA ALA A 18 -11.04 -6.07 2.32
C ALA A 18 -11.37 -7.55 2.62
N ILE A 19 -10.37 -8.44 2.56
CA ILE A 19 -10.54 -9.88 2.78
C ILE A 19 -10.46 -10.21 4.27
N THR A 20 -9.40 -9.76 4.93
CA THR A 20 -9.15 -10.05 6.35
C THR A 20 -9.80 -9.02 7.28
N GLY A 21 -10.16 -7.86 6.76
CA GLY A 21 -10.62 -6.73 7.55
C GLY A 21 -9.52 -6.05 8.36
N ALA A 22 -8.25 -6.39 8.09
CA ALA A 22 -7.11 -5.78 8.79
C ALA A 22 -6.93 -4.30 8.40
N PRO A 23 -6.39 -3.47 9.31
CA PRO A 23 -6.07 -2.08 9.03
C PRO A 23 -4.79 -1.93 8.19
N SER A 24 -4.22 -3.03 7.69
CA SER A 24 -3.05 -3.03 6.83
C SER A 24 -3.25 -3.99 5.65
N ASP A 25 -2.69 -3.65 4.49
CA ASP A 25 -2.65 -4.52 3.31
C ASP A 25 -1.29 -4.46 2.62
N GLU A 26 -0.88 -5.57 2.02
CA GLU A 26 0.39 -5.69 1.30
C GLU A 26 0.16 -5.97 -0.19
N LYS A 27 0.92 -5.29 -1.05
CA LYS A 27 0.83 -5.43 -2.50
C LYS A 27 2.22 -5.54 -3.12
N ALA A 28 2.39 -6.51 -4.01
CA ALA A 28 3.58 -6.60 -4.86
C ALA A 28 3.45 -5.62 -6.04
N ILE A 29 4.47 -4.80 -6.25
CA ILE A 29 4.53 -3.79 -7.31
C ILE A 29 5.62 -4.17 -8.31
N HIS A 30 5.31 -4.07 -9.60
CA HIS A 30 6.14 -4.61 -10.66
C HIS A 30 6.85 -3.53 -11.48
N SER A 31 6.48 -2.26 -11.29
CA SER A 31 7.07 -1.12 -12.00
C SER A 31 7.08 0.16 -11.16
N ASP A 32 7.97 1.09 -11.51
CA ASP A 32 8.04 2.42 -10.88
C ASP A 32 6.77 3.24 -11.12
N LYS A 33 6.14 3.06 -12.28
CA LYS A 33 4.85 3.67 -12.60
C LYS A 33 3.77 3.21 -11.63
N GLU A 34 3.64 1.90 -11.44
CA GLU A 34 2.67 1.32 -10.52
C GLU A 34 2.94 1.75 -9.06
N LEU A 35 4.21 1.86 -8.66
CA LEU A 35 4.59 2.39 -7.34
C LEU A 35 4.13 3.84 -7.16
N ARG A 36 4.31 4.67 -8.19
CA ARG A 36 3.90 6.08 -8.16
C ARG A 36 2.38 6.23 -8.09
N GLU A 37 1.65 5.44 -8.88
CA GLU A 37 0.19 5.41 -8.86
C GLU A 37 -0.33 4.93 -7.50
N PHE A 38 0.28 3.91 -6.91
CA PHE A 38 -0.08 3.43 -5.57
C PHE A 38 0.12 4.51 -4.50
N LYS A 39 1.28 5.18 -4.49
CA LYS A 39 1.56 6.26 -3.54
C LYS A 39 0.57 7.43 -3.69
N ALA A 40 0.23 7.80 -4.93
CA ALA A 40 -0.73 8.86 -5.20
C ALA A 40 -2.14 8.47 -4.72
N ALA A 41 -2.57 7.24 -4.97
CA ALA A 41 -3.85 6.73 -4.48
C ALA A 41 -3.90 6.69 -2.95
N ALA A 42 -2.84 6.21 -2.30
CA ALA A 42 -2.76 6.14 -0.85
C ALA A 42 -2.77 7.53 -0.18
N ALA A 43 -2.14 8.54 -0.80
CA ALA A 43 -2.16 9.92 -0.31
C ALA A 43 -3.54 10.59 -0.43
N ALA A 44 -4.36 10.15 -1.39
CA ALA A 44 -5.73 10.64 -1.58
C ALA A 44 -6.78 9.80 -0.82
N ASP A 45 -6.35 8.75 -0.13
CA ASP A 45 -7.26 7.81 0.52
C ASP A 45 -7.82 8.38 1.83
N PRO A 46 -9.16 8.40 2.02
CA PRO A 46 -9.77 8.92 3.24
C PRO A 46 -9.43 8.12 4.51
N ARG A 47 -8.79 6.95 4.37
CA ARG A 47 -8.37 6.09 5.49
C ARG A 47 -7.06 6.53 6.15
N ASP A 48 -6.43 7.62 5.68
CA ASP A 48 -5.14 8.14 6.15
C ASP A 48 -4.08 7.04 6.18
N LEU A 49 -3.66 6.62 4.98
CA LEU A 49 -2.79 5.47 4.78
C LEU A 49 -1.31 5.86 4.93
N ASP A 50 -0.62 5.19 5.83
CA ASP A 50 0.84 5.16 5.92
C ASP A 50 1.39 4.08 5.00
N VAL A 51 2.25 4.46 4.04
CA VAL A 51 2.80 3.53 3.03
C VAL A 51 4.28 3.28 3.29
N THR A 52 4.61 2.02 3.55
CA THR A 52 5.99 1.55 3.60
C THR A 52 6.33 0.84 2.30
N VAL A 53 7.53 1.09 1.75
CA VAL A 53 8.02 0.45 0.52
C VAL A 53 9.26 -0.36 0.84
N ARG A 54 9.26 -1.63 0.45
CA ARG A 54 10.40 -2.52 0.53
C ARG A 54 10.83 -2.94 -0.88
N PRO A 55 12.06 -2.64 -1.33
CA PRO A 55 12.57 -3.20 -2.57
C PRO A 55 12.71 -4.72 -2.45
N LEU A 56 12.43 -5.40 -3.54
CA LEU A 56 12.73 -6.81 -3.75
C LEU A 56 13.86 -6.84 -4.77
N ASP A 57 15.09 -7.02 -4.27
CA ASP A 57 16.27 -7.30 -5.10
C ASP A 57 16.12 -8.62 -5.89
#